data_AF-A0A0D2LZ88-F1
#
_entry.id   AF-A0A0D2LZ88-F1
#
_cell.length_a   1.000
_cell.length_b   1.000
_cell.length_c   1.000
_cell.angle_alpha   90.00
_cell.angle_beta   90.00
_cell.angle_gamma   90.00
#
_symmetry.space_group_name_H-M   'P 1'
#
loop_
_entity.id
_entity.type
_entity.pdbx_description
1 polymer ?
#
loop_
_entity_poly.entity_id
_entity_poly.type
_entity_poly.pdbx_seq_one_letter_code
_entity_poly.pdbx_strand_id
1 'polypeptide(L)'
;MAICDTCNLKLADCAGHFGYITLELPVFHIGYFKNTLNVLQCICKTCSRLLLPDSEKRKWSRKFRNPRLERVPREQMFRKVNDICKRQRICPHCGAYNGVVKWVPAAPASRAPCALASQPR
;
A
#
# COMPACT_ATOMS: atom_id res chain seq x y z
N MET A 1 17.00 -34.71 -24.98
CA MET A 1 15.99 -34.60 -23.91
C MET A 1 16.40 -33.44 -23.03
N ALA A 2 15.54 -32.43 -22.86
CA ALA A 2 15.86 -31.30 -22.01
C ALA A 2 15.82 -31.75 -20.54
N ILE A 3 16.98 -31.67 -19.87
CA ILE A 3 17.14 -31.87 -18.44
C ILE A 3 17.04 -30.48 -17.80
N CYS A 4 16.36 -30.37 -16.66
CA CYS A 4 16.23 -29.09 -15.98
C CYS A 4 17.58 -28.68 -15.35
N ASP A 5 18.05 -27.47 -15.63
CA ASP A 5 19.38 -26.98 -15.19
C ASP A 5 19.48 -26.81 -13.65
N THR A 6 18.35 -26.58 -12.97
CA THR A 6 18.31 -26.36 -11.52
C THR A 6 18.13 -27.62 -10.68
N CYS A 7 17.35 -28.60 -11.14
CA CYS A 7 17.11 -29.85 -10.40
C CYS A 7 17.70 -31.10 -11.06
N ASN A 8 18.21 -31.00 -12.29
CA ASN A 8 18.76 -32.11 -13.07
C ASN A 8 17.82 -33.31 -13.27
N LEU A 9 16.52 -33.11 -13.05
CA LEU A 9 15.49 -34.10 -13.28
C LEU A 9 14.95 -34.02 -14.71
N LYS A 10 14.35 -35.12 -15.17
CA LYS A 10 13.60 -35.17 -16.43
C LYS A 10 12.29 -34.40 -16.29
N LEU A 11 11.71 -33.97 -17.40
CA LEU A 11 10.47 -33.18 -17.43
C LEU A 11 9.31 -33.85 -16.65
N ALA A 12 9.23 -35.18 -16.66
CA ALA A 12 8.19 -35.92 -15.94
C ALA A 12 8.31 -35.81 -14.40
N ASP A 13 9.52 -35.61 -13.89
CA ASP A 13 9.83 -35.62 -12.45
C ASP A 13 10.09 -34.21 -11.90
N CYS A 14 10.08 -33.18 -12.76
CA CYS A 14 10.36 -31.79 -12.39
C CYS A 14 9.08 -31.03 -12.07
N ALA A 15 8.98 -30.49 -10.85
CA ALA A 15 7.85 -29.69 -10.38
C ALA A 15 7.81 -28.24 -10.94
N GLY A 16 8.89 -27.80 -11.60
CA GLY A 16 9.06 -26.43 -12.10
C GLY A 16 9.70 -25.49 -11.07
N HIS A 17 10.36 -24.44 -11.57
CA HIS A 17 11.09 -23.47 -10.75
C HIS A 17 10.65 -22.04 -11.08
N PHE A 18 10.59 -21.19 -10.05
CA PHE A 18 10.18 -19.80 -10.21
C PHE A 18 11.33 -18.95 -10.76
N GLY A 19 11.02 -18.16 -11.78
CA GLY A 19 11.85 -17.03 -12.22
C GLY A 19 11.23 -15.71 -11.78
N TYR A 20 12.03 -14.64 -11.79
CA TYR A 20 11.56 -13.28 -11.60
C TYR A 20 12.08 -12.39 -12.73
N ILE A 21 11.35 -11.32 -13.01
CA ILE A 21 11.73 -10.31 -14.00
C ILE A 21 11.89 -8.99 -13.25
N THR A 22 13.02 -8.33 -13.44
CA THR A 22 13.25 -6.96 -12.93
C THR A 22 12.66 -5.96 -13.90
N LEU A 23 11.75 -5.12 -13.41
CA LEU A 23 11.17 -4.02 -14.20
C LEU A 23 11.99 -2.75 -13.97
N GLU A 24 12.17 -1.94 -15.02
CA GLU A 24 12.87 -0.65 -14.95
C GLU A 24 12.14 0.36 -14.04
N LEU A 25 10.80 0.29 -13.99
CA LEU A 25 9.96 1.17 -13.20
C LEU A 25 8.94 0.39 -12.35
N PRO A 26 8.59 0.90 -11.15
CA PRO A 26 7.60 0.26 -10.30
C PRO A 26 6.19 0.36 -10.90
N VAL A 27 5.44 -0.75 -10.85
CA VAL A 27 4.06 -0.85 -11.36
C VAL A 27 3.11 -1.14 -10.21
N PHE A 28 1.92 -0.54 -10.23
CA PHE A 28 0.87 -0.84 -9.26
C PHE A 28 0.21 -2.19 -9.58
N HIS A 29 0.18 -3.08 -8.58
CA HIS A 29 -0.54 -4.34 -8.69
C HIS A 29 -2.06 -4.14 -8.63
N ILE A 30 -2.79 -4.67 -9.61
CA ILE A 30 -4.24 -4.46 -9.76
C ILE A 30 -5.05 -4.95 -8.55
N GLY A 31 -4.63 -6.06 -7.93
CA GLY A 31 -5.28 -6.61 -6.74
C GLY A 31 -5.09 -5.76 -5.47
N TYR A 32 -3.99 -5.00 -5.39
CA TYR A 32 -3.70 -4.16 -4.22
C TYR A 32 -4.11 -2.70 -4.42
N PHE A 33 -4.51 -2.32 -5.63
CA PHE A 33 -4.81 -0.94 -5.99
C PHE A 33 -5.83 -0.27 -5.03
N LYS A 34 -6.92 -0.98 -4.70
CA LYS A 34 -7.92 -0.50 -3.73
C LYS A 34 -7.35 -0.30 -2.33
N ASN A 35 -6.46 -1.19 -1.89
CA ASN A 35 -5.83 -1.11 -0.58
C ASN A 35 -4.83 0.05 -0.52
N THR A 36 -4.05 0.24 -1.59
CA THR A 36 -3.13 1.38 -1.72
C THR A 36 -3.87 2.70 -1.64
N LEU A 37 -5.02 2.86 -2.31
CA LEU A 37 -5.86 4.05 -2.20
C LEU A 37 -6.34 4.30 -0.77
N ASN A 38 -6.76 3.25 -0.04
CA ASN A 38 -7.16 3.38 1.35
C ASN A 38 -6.01 3.85 2.25
N VAL A 39 -4.80 3.31 2.06
CA VAL A 39 -3.61 3.76 2.80
C VAL A 39 -3.30 5.21 2.47
N LEU A 40 -3.35 5.59 1.18
CA LEU A 40 -3.12 6.96 0.74
C LEU A 40 -4.17 7.93 1.33
N GLN A 41 -5.41 7.51 1.55
CA GLN A 41 -6.41 8.36 2.21
C GLN A 41 -6.15 8.54 3.72
N CYS A 42 -5.36 7.66 4.34
CA CYS A 42 -5.09 7.68 5.78
C CYS A 42 -3.78 8.37 6.20
N ILE A 43 -2.86 8.59 5.25
CA ILE A 43 -1.52 9.15 5.52
C ILE A 43 -1.35 10.55 4.95
N CYS A 44 -0.57 11.37 5.64
CA CYS A 44 -0.24 12.71 5.20
C CYS A 44 0.77 12.65 4.05
N LYS A 45 0.57 13.48 3.03
CA LYS A 45 1.43 13.50 1.84
C LYS A 45 2.78 14.18 2.04
N THR A 46 2.91 14.95 3.12
CA THR A 46 4.13 15.68 3.43
C THR A 46 5.00 14.94 4.45
N CYS A 47 4.42 14.42 5.53
CA CYS A 47 5.18 13.78 6.61
C CYS A 47 5.03 12.25 6.67
N SER A 48 4.21 11.65 5.80
CA SER A 48 3.95 10.21 5.76
C SER A 48 3.40 9.60 7.06
N ARG A 49 2.96 10.43 8.02
CA ARG A 49 2.30 10.00 9.26
C ARG A 49 0.80 9.84 9.08
N LEU A 50 0.17 9.03 9.93
CA LEU A 50 -1.30 8.88 9.96
C LEU A 50 -1.98 10.19 10.34
N LEU A 51 -3.12 10.48 9.71
CA LEU A 51 -3.98 11.63 10.04
C LEU A 51 -4.81 11.38 11.30
N LEU A 52 -4.15 10.93 12.37
CA LEU A 52 -4.76 10.67 13.66
C LEU A 52 -3.90 11.29 14.76
N PRO A 53 -4.50 11.95 15.77
CA PRO A 53 -3.75 12.41 16.93
C PRO A 53 -3.19 11.21 17.72
N ASP A 54 -2.07 11.41 18.42
CA ASP A 54 -1.38 10.32 19.13
C ASP A 54 -2.23 9.65 20.21
N SER A 55 -3.15 10.41 20.82
CA SER A 55 -4.10 9.90 21.81
C SER A 55 -5.03 8.83 21.20
N GLU A 56 -5.60 9.10 20.03
CA GLU A 56 -6.45 8.15 19.31
C GLU A 56 -5.65 7.00 18.72
N LYS A 57 -4.48 7.29 18.14
CA LYS A 57 -3.57 6.27 17.62
C LYS A 57 -3.28 5.22 18.69
N ARG A 58 -2.94 5.65 19.91
CA ARG A 58 -2.69 4.74 21.04
C ARG A 58 -3.91 3.93 21.43
N LYS A 59 -5.11 4.51 21.42
CA LYS A 59 -6.39 3.81 21.68
C LYS A 59 -6.64 2.70 20.66
N TRP A 60 -6.55 3.02 19.36
CA TRP A 60 -6.78 2.04 18.29
C TRP A 60 -5.72 0.95 18.26
N SER A 61 -4.43 1.30 18.41
CA SER A 61 -3.34 0.31 18.47
C SER A 61 -3.48 -0.68 19.63
N ARG A 62 -4.06 -0.28 20.77
CA ARG A 62 -4.37 -1.22 21.86
C ARG A 62 -5.44 -2.22 21.44
N LYS A 63 -6.50 -1.76 20.78
CA LYS A 63 -7.59 -2.65 20.32
C LYS A 63 -7.13 -3.63 19.24
N PHE A 64 -6.30 -3.20 18.28
CA PHE A 64 -5.77 -4.08 17.23
C PHE A 64 -4.75 -5.12 17.73
N ARG A 65 -4.11 -4.88 18.88
CA ARG A 65 -3.16 -5.83 19.50
C ARG A 65 -3.84 -6.99 20.23
N ASN A 66 -5.17 -6.99 20.35
CA ASN A 66 -5.87 -8.09 21.01
C ASN A 66 -5.76 -9.38 20.17
N PRO A 67 -5.15 -10.47 20.68
CA PRO A 67 -4.98 -11.71 19.94
C PRO A 67 -6.30 -12.45 19.67
N ARG A 68 -7.34 -12.18 20.47
CA ARG A 68 -8.68 -12.79 20.30
C ARG A 68 -9.55 -12.08 19.26
N LEU A 69 -8.99 -11.10 18.54
CA LEU A 69 -9.75 -10.30 17.60
C LEU A 69 -9.93 -11.04 16.27
N GLU A 70 -11.16 -11.55 16.07
CA GLU A 70 -11.61 -12.18 14.83
C GLU A 70 -11.54 -11.23 13.61
N ARG A 71 -11.55 -11.82 12.41
CA ARG A 71 -11.40 -11.11 11.14
C ARG A 71 -12.50 -10.07 10.90
N VAL A 72 -13.77 -10.43 11.09
CA VAL A 72 -14.90 -9.53 10.78
C VAL A 72 -14.90 -8.28 11.66
N PRO A 73 -14.78 -8.38 13.01
CA PRO A 73 -14.61 -7.21 13.88
C PRO A 73 -13.38 -6.36 13.52
N ARG A 74 -12.26 -6.99 13.14
CA ARG A 74 -11.04 -6.29 12.72
C ARG A 74 -11.26 -5.45 11.47
N GLU A 75 -11.94 -5.98 10.47
CA GLU A 75 -12.28 -5.26 9.24
C GLU A 75 -13.22 -4.07 9.52
N GLN A 76 -14.23 -4.25 10.38
CA GLN A 76 -15.13 -3.16 10.78
C GLN A 76 -14.37 -2.05 11.52
N MET A 77 -13.46 -2.40 12.42
CA MET A 77 -12.61 -1.43 13.10
C MET A 77 -11.70 -0.68 12.13
N PHE A 78 -11.12 -1.38 11.15
CA PHE A 78 -10.29 -0.76 10.12
C PHE A 78 -11.08 0.27 9.30
N ARG A 79 -12.33 -0.07 8.90
CA ARG A 79 -13.23 0.86 8.21
C ARG A 79 -13.49 2.12 9.05
N LYS A 80 -13.79 1.95 10.35
CA LYS A 80 -13.99 3.07 11.28
C LYS A 80 -12.78 4.00 11.35
N VAL A 81 -11.57 3.45 11.46
CA VAL A 81 -10.34 4.27 11.48
C VAL A 81 -10.14 5.00 10.15
N ASN A 82 -10.36 4.32 9.03
CA ASN A 82 -10.22 4.93 7.71
C ASN A 82 -11.22 6.09 7.52
N ASP A 83 -12.46 5.94 8.00
CA ASP A 83 -13.47 7.00 7.94
C ASP A 83 -13.14 8.22 8.81
N ILE A 84 -12.41 8.04 9.91
CA ILE A 84 -11.90 9.16 10.73
C ILE A 84 -10.79 9.88 9.96
N CYS A 85 -9.82 9.14 9.42
CA CYS A 85 -8.72 9.73 8.67
C CYS A 85 -9.20 10.52 7.45
N LYS A 86 -10.23 10.05 6.73
CA LYS A 86 -10.79 10.73 5.54
C LYS A 86 -11.41 12.08 5.84
N ARG A 87 -11.91 12.28 7.07
CA ARG A 87 -12.52 13.54 7.52
C ARG A 87 -11.45 14.57 7.88
N GLN A 88 -10.29 14.11 8.34
CA GLN A 88 -9.20 15.00 8.73
C GLN A 88 -8.56 15.64 7.48
N ARG A 89 -8.68 16.96 7.35
CA ARG A 89 -8.07 17.73 6.25
C ARG A 89 -6.72 18.32 6.60
N ILE A 90 -6.46 18.58 7.88
CA ILE A 90 -5.22 19.20 8.34
C ILE A 90 -4.44 18.16 9.14
N CYS A 91 -3.17 17.95 8.82
CA CYS A 91 -2.37 16.98 9.56
C CYS A 91 -2.11 17.48 11.00
N PRO A 92 -2.40 16.68 12.05
CA PRO A 92 -2.12 17.07 13.43
C PRO A 92 -0.63 17.13 13.77
N HIS A 93 0.25 16.58 12.92
CA HIS A 93 1.69 16.53 13.16
C HIS A 93 2.46 17.67 12.48
N CYS A 94 2.11 18.01 11.23
CA CYS A 94 2.85 19.00 10.44
C CYS A 94 2.00 20.18 9.95
N GLY A 95 0.70 20.22 10.23
CA GLY A 95 -0.20 21.29 9.79
C GLY A 95 -0.50 21.31 8.28
N ALA A 96 0.10 20.43 7.48
CA ALA A 96 -0.13 20.36 6.04
C ALA A 96 -1.58 19.98 5.71
N TYR A 97 -2.12 20.60 4.66
CA TYR A 97 -3.45 20.31 4.12
C TYR A 97 -3.42 19.03 3.27
N ASN A 98 -4.40 18.14 3.46
CA ASN A 98 -4.56 16.89 2.74
C ASN A 98 -5.93 16.87 2.04
N GLY A 99 -5.89 16.86 0.70
CA GLY A 99 -7.08 16.78 -0.16
C GLY A 99 -7.70 15.38 -0.25
N VAL A 100 -8.78 15.26 -1.01
CA VAL A 100 -9.42 13.95 -1.27
C VAL A 100 -8.64 13.20 -2.32
N VAL A 101 -8.09 12.03 -1.97
CA VAL A 101 -7.47 11.12 -2.93
C VAL A 101 -8.56 10.31 -3.63
N LYS A 102 -8.71 10.50 -4.94
CA LYS A 102 -9.60 9.70 -5.80
C LYS A 102 -8.79 9.09 -6.93
N TRP A 103 -9.22 7.93 -7.40
CA TRP A 103 -8.74 7.40 -8.66
C TRP A 103 -9.34 8.23 -9.80
N VAL A 104 -8.49 8.62 -10.75
CA VAL A 104 -8.89 9.32 -11.95
C VAL A 104 -8.64 8.36 -13.12
N PRO A 105 -9.67 7.98 -13.91
CA PRO A 105 -9.44 7.30 -15.18
C PRO A 105 -8.64 8.25 -16.07
N ALA A 106 -7.59 7.72 -16.73
CA ALA A 106 -6.54 8.45 -17.43
C ALA A 106 -6.98 9.84 -17.93
N ALA A 107 -6.51 10.89 -17.23
CA ALA A 107 -6.61 12.25 -17.75
C ALA A 107 -5.73 12.34 -19.03
N PRO A 108 -6.13 13.13 -20.04
CA PRO A 108 -5.26 13.36 -21.19
C PRO A 108 -3.94 13.92 -20.68
N ALA A 109 -2.86 13.22 -21.03
CA ALA A 109 -1.49 13.54 -20.63
C ALA A 109 -1.13 14.95 -21.10
N SER A 110 -1.36 15.94 -20.26
CA SER A 110 -0.88 17.31 -20.46
C SER A 110 -0.28 17.80 -19.16
N ARG A 111 1.07 17.94 -19.20
CA ARG A 111 2.00 18.45 -18.17
C ARG A 111 2.34 17.43 -17.05
N ALA A 112 3.24 16.47 -17.29
CA ALA A 112 4.73 16.55 -17.27
C ALA A 112 5.34 16.61 -15.85
N PRO A 113 6.64 16.30 -15.70
CA PRO A 113 7.28 14.98 -15.70
C PRO A 113 7.64 14.57 -14.25
N CYS A 114 7.67 13.27 -13.93
CA CYS A 114 8.32 12.82 -12.71
C CYS A 114 9.84 12.76 -12.95
N ALA A 115 10.47 13.93 -13.01
CA ALA A 115 11.88 14.08 -12.68
C ALA A 115 12.01 13.97 -11.15
N LEU A 116 13.10 13.33 -10.68
CA LEU A 116 13.46 13.00 -9.29
C LEU A 116 12.68 11.79 -8.72
N ALA A 117 13.31 10.64 -8.43
CA ALA A 117 14.65 10.47 -7.89
C ALA A 117 15.35 9.26 -8.52
N SER A 118 16.45 9.55 -9.20
CA SER A 118 17.67 8.77 -9.05
C SER A 118 17.95 8.57 -7.56
N GLN A 119 17.68 7.38 -7.02
CA GLN A 119 18.44 6.86 -5.89
C GLN A 119 19.35 5.76 -6.44
N PRO A 120 20.67 5.82 -6.18
CA PRO A 120 21.58 4.78 -6.63
C PRO A 120 21.26 3.47 -5.90
N ARG A 121 21.55 2.38 -6.62
CA ARG A 121 21.56 0.97 -6.20
C ARG A 121 21.59 0.70 -4.69
#